data_AF-A0A9D1XK92-F1
#
_entry.id   AF-A0A9D1XK92-F1
#
_cell.length_a   1.000
_cell.length_b   1.000
_cell.length_c   1.000
_cell.angle_alpha   90.00
_cell.angle_beta   90.00
_cell.angle_gamma   90.00
#
_symmetry.space_group_name_H-M   'P 1'
#
loop_
_entity.id
_entity.type
_entity.pdbx_description
1 polymer ?
#
loop_
_entity_poly.entity_id
_entity_poly.type
_entity_poly.pdbx_seq_one_letter_code
_entity_poly.pdbx_strand_id
1 'polypeptide(L)'
;MCKKIQIKDYAQDGISLSYEQGKYCYNLLKELLQYNDKVILDFDGVNYALIAFLNPVFSKLIVEYSNDVFKNIEIVNANEQIIKKIKMIKEDSLVKREDFFI
;
A
#
# COMPACT_ATOMS: atom_id res chain seq x y z
N MET A 1 -6.00 -18.67 1.15
CA MET A 1 -6.26 -18.26 -0.26
C MET A 1 -5.45 -16.99 -0.57
N CYS A 2 -4.92 -16.83 -1.78
CA CYS A 2 -4.14 -15.64 -2.17
C CYS A 2 -4.96 -14.76 -3.12
N LYS A 3 -5.01 -13.45 -2.88
CA LYS A 3 -5.73 -12.47 -3.71
C LYS A 3 -4.77 -11.41 -4.24
N LYS A 4 -5.04 -10.94 -5.45
CA LYS A 4 -4.20 -9.98 -6.16
C LYS A 4 -4.99 -8.70 -6.44
N ILE A 5 -4.42 -7.54 -6.11
CA ILE A 5 -4.89 -6.21 -6.48
C ILE A 5 -3.97 -5.68 -7.58
N GLN A 6 -4.55 -5.33 -8.73
CA GLN A 6 -3.84 -4.68 -9.82
C GLN A 6 -3.83 -3.17 -9.58
N ILE A 7 -2.67 -2.58 -9.30
CA ILE A 7 -2.58 -1.14 -9.00
C ILE A 7 -2.93 -0.29 -10.22
N LYS A 8 -2.67 -0.79 -11.42
CA LYS A 8 -3.06 -0.12 -12.68
C LYS A 8 -4.57 0.12 -12.80
N ASP A 9 -5.42 -0.70 -12.16
CA ASP A 9 -6.87 -0.54 -12.20
C ASP A 9 -7.33 0.74 -11.48
N TYR A 10 -6.47 1.28 -10.59
CA TYR A 10 -6.70 2.55 -9.93
C TYR A 10 -6.19 3.74 -10.75
N ALA A 11 -5.36 3.54 -11.76
CA ALA A 11 -4.85 4.61 -12.60
C ALA A 11 -5.83 4.89 -13.75
N GLN A 12 -6.61 5.97 -13.65
CA GLN A 12 -7.36 6.46 -14.81
C GLN A 12 -6.37 7.00 -15.86
N ASP A 13 -6.48 6.49 -17.09
CA ASP A 13 -5.74 6.92 -18.28
C ASP A 13 -4.22 7.03 -18.11
N GLY A 14 -3.64 6.12 -17.32
CA GLY A 14 -2.19 5.93 -17.23
C GLY A 14 -1.42 6.96 -16.40
N ILE A 15 -2.06 7.96 -15.76
CA ILE A 15 -1.31 9.03 -15.07
C ILE A 15 -1.87 9.43 -13.69
N SER A 16 -3.18 9.34 -13.42
CA SER A 16 -3.73 9.91 -12.17
C SER A 16 -3.97 8.85 -11.09
N LEU A 17 -2.99 8.72 -10.17
CA LEU A 17 -3.14 8.06 -8.87
C LEU A 17 -3.26 9.12 -7.77
N SER A 18 -4.48 9.36 -7.33
CA SER A 18 -4.88 10.35 -6.33
C SER A 18 -4.95 9.76 -4.92
N TYR A 19 -5.10 10.65 -3.94
CA TYR A 19 -5.30 10.28 -2.54
C TYR A 19 -6.58 9.45 -2.31
N GLU A 20 -7.67 9.77 -3.01
CA GLU A 20 -8.93 9.03 -2.90
C GLU A 20 -8.82 7.62 -3.48
N GLN A 21 -8.15 7.44 -4.62
CA GLN A 21 -7.82 6.10 -5.14
C GLN A 21 -6.97 5.29 -4.16
N GLY A 22 -6.04 5.94 -3.45
CA GLY A 22 -5.26 5.31 -2.40
C GLY A 22 -6.12 4.83 -1.22
N LYS A 23 -7.14 5.60 -0.82
CA LYS A 23 -8.11 5.15 0.19
C LYS A 23 -8.95 3.97 -0.28
N TYR A 24 -9.40 3.97 -1.54
CA TYR A 24 -10.15 2.83 -2.09
C TYR A 24 -9.30 1.56 -2.11
N CYS A 25 -8.03 1.67 -2.54
CA CYS A 25 -7.08 0.56 -2.49
C CYS A 25 -6.86 0.08 -1.06
N TYR A 26 -6.71 0.99 -0.09
CA TYR A 26 -6.59 0.66 1.33
C TYR A 26 -7.80 -0.13 1.85
N ASN A 27 -9.03 0.33 1.57
CA ASN A 27 -10.24 -0.34 2.05
C ASN A 27 -10.36 -1.76 1.48
N LEU A 28 -10.11 -1.94 0.18
CA LEU A 28 -10.10 -3.27 -0.43
C LEU A 28 -9.02 -4.16 0.18
N LEU A 29 -7.81 -3.63 0.35
CA LEU A 29 -6.71 -4.35 0.97
C LEU A 29 -7.05 -4.78 2.41
N LYS A 30 -7.68 -3.90 3.18
CA LYS A 30 -8.15 -4.16 4.54
C LYS A 30 -9.16 -5.31 4.58
N GLU A 31 -10.18 -5.28 3.71
CA GLU A 31 -11.16 -6.36 3.59
C GLU A 31 -10.48 -7.67 3.21
N LEU A 32 -9.59 -7.66 2.22
CA LEU A 32 -8.91 -8.87 1.77
C LEU A 32 -8.01 -9.47 2.85
N LEU A 33 -7.33 -8.65 3.67
CA LEU A 33 -6.49 -9.11 4.76
C LEU A 33 -7.27 -9.79 5.91
N GLN A 34 -8.58 -9.55 6.04
CA GLN A 34 -9.42 -10.23 7.04
C GLN A 34 -9.73 -11.69 6.66
N TYR A 35 -9.80 -11.99 5.37
CA TYR A 35 -10.27 -13.28 4.86
C TYR A 35 -9.21 -14.10 4.11
N ASN A 36 -8.03 -13.53 3.88
CA ASN A 36 -6.98 -14.16 3.09
C ASN A 36 -5.65 -14.20 3.84
N ASP A 37 -4.92 -15.28 3.64
CA ASP A 37 -3.59 -15.47 4.24
C ASP A 37 -2.55 -14.51 3.61
N LYS A 38 -2.76 -14.12 2.35
CA LYS A 38 -1.84 -13.29 1.58
C LYS A 38 -2.55 -12.44 0.52
N VAL A 39 -2.17 -11.16 0.44
CA VAL A 39 -2.60 -10.22 -0.59
C VAL A 39 -1.39 -9.74 -1.40
N ILE A 40 -1.50 -9.77 -2.73
CA ILE A 40 -0.47 -9.30 -3.66
C ILE A 40 -0.89 -7.94 -4.20
N LEU A 41 -0.03 -6.93 -4.06
CA LEU A 41 -0.12 -5.64 -4.75
C LEU A 41 0.74 -5.70 -6.00
N ASP A 42 0.10 -5.76 -7.16
CA ASP A 42 0.75 -5.90 -8.46
C ASP A 42 0.85 -4.54 -9.16
N PHE A 43 2.08 -4.08 -9.34
CA PHE A 43 2.40 -2.81 -9.98
C PHE A 43 2.74 -2.96 -11.48
N ASP A 44 2.43 -4.10 -12.08
CA ASP A 44 2.54 -4.28 -13.53
C ASP A 44 1.80 -3.17 -14.29
N GLY A 45 2.46 -2.56 -15.27
CA GLY A 45 1.95 -1.41 -16.00
C GLY A 45 1.97 -0.07 -15.24
N VAL A 46 2.53 -0.01 -14.02
CA VAL A 46 2.64 1.22 -13.22
C VAL A 46 4.08 1.73 -13.20
N ASN A 47 4.37 2.73 -14.03
CA ASN A 47 5.71 3.32 -14.12
C ASN A 47 6.00 4.31 -12.98
N TYR A 48 4.95 4.91 -12.40
CA TYR A 48 5.10 5.91 -11.37
C TYR A 48 3.91 5.90 -10.41
N ALA A 49 4.18 5.93 -9.11
CA ALA A 49 3.17 6.09 -8.07
C ALA A 49 3.45 7.34 -7.23
N LEU A 50 2.42 8.18 -7.07
CA LEU A 50 2.49 9.37 -6.24
C LEU A 50 2.46 9.00 -4.76
N ILE A 51 3.19 9.77 -3.92
CA ILE A 51 3.11 9.63 -2.47
C ILE A 51 1.66 9.84 -1.99
N ALA A 52 0.91 10.73 -2.65
CA ALA A 52 -0.51 10.95 -2.37
C ALA A 52 -1.35 9.66 -2.45
N PHE A 53 -1.03 8.75 -3.37
CA PHE A 53 -1.68 7.44 -3.46
C PHE A 53 -1.10 6.43 -2.46
N LEU A 54 0.23 6.32 -2.39
CA LEU A 54 0.88 5.30 -1.58
C LEU A 54 0.68 5.53 -0.07
N ASN A 55 0.65 6.79 0.36
CA ASN A 55 0.57 7.14 1.76
C ASN A 55 -0.69 6.56 2.44
N PRO A 56 -1.93 6.83 1.99
CA PRO A 56 -3.12 6.24 2.60
C PRO A 56 -3.16 4.71 2.51
N VAL A 57 -2.53 4.08 1.51
CA VAL A 57 -2.43 2.61 1.40
C VAL A 57 -1.58 2.04 2.52
N PHE A 58 -0.37 2.57 2.72
CA PHE A 58 0.61 1.94 3.60
C PHE A 58 0.70 2.56 5.01
N SER A 59 0.60 3.88 5.15
CA SER A 59 0.72 4.51 6.48
C SER A 59 -0.44 4.13 7.38
N LYS A 60 -1.66 4.12 6.82
CA LYS A 60 -2.86 3.74 7.57
C LYS A 60 -2.85 2.26 7.98
N LEU A 61 -2.26 1.38 7.17
CA LEU A 61 -2.03 -0.01 7.57
C LEU A 61 -1.10 -0.10 8.77
N ILE A 62 0.00 0.66 8.80
CA ILE A 62 0.98 0.63 9.90
C ILE A 62 0.41 1.21 11.19
N VAL A 63 -0.45 2.21 11.09
CA VAL A 63 -1.10 2.81 12.26
C VAL A 63 -2.18 1.88 12.80
N GLU A 64 -3.04 1.32 11.94
CA GLU A 64 -4.17 0.48 12.38
C GLU A 64 -3.80 -0.97 12.70
N TYR A 65 -2.77 -1.52 12.05
CA TYR A 65 -2.31 -2.90 12.23
C TYR A 65 -0.87 -2.93 12.72
N SER A 66 -0.45 -3.96 13.47
CA SER A 66 0.98 -4.15 13.79
C SER A 66 1.81 -4.26 12.50
N ASN A 67 3.13 -4.02 12.60
CA ASN A 67 4.06 -4.18 11.49
C ASN A 67 4.02 -5.60 10.87
N ASP A 68 3.46 -6.58 11.58
CA ASP A 68 3.26 -7.94 11.10
C ASP A 68 2.28 -8.04 9.92
N VAL A 69 1.39 -7.06 9.72
CA VAL A 69 0.46 -7.06 8.58
C VAL A 69 1.19 -7.12 7.24
N PHE A 70 2.41 -6.58 7.17
CA PHE A 70 3.24 -6.62 5.97
C PHE A 70 3.76 -8.02 5.65
N LYS A 71 3.75 -8.98 6.59
CA LYS A 71 4.06 -10.39 6.29
C LYS A 71 3.03 -11.03 5.37
N ASN A 72 1.81 -10.49 5.38
CA ASN A 72 0.68 -10.98 4.58
C ASN A 72 0.50 -10.16 3.29
N ILE A 73 1.38 -9.17 3.03
CA ILE A 73 1.34 -8.32 1.83
C ILE A 73 2.61 -8.58 1.02
N GLU A 74 2.44 -8.89 -0.25
CA GLU A 74 3.53 -9.02 -1.21
C GLU A 74 3.41 -7.95 -2.29
N ILE A 75 4.51 -7.25 -2.56
CA ILE A 75 4.58 -6.23 -3.62
C ILE A 75 5.36 -6.82 -4.78
N VAL A 76 4.74 -6.89 -5.97
CA VAL A 76 5.36 -7.43 -7.19
C VAL A 76 5.32 -6.40 -8.32
N ASN A 77 6.25 -6.54 -9.27
CA ASN A 77 6.37 -5.70 -10.48
C ASN A 77 6.52 -4.18 -10.22
N ALA A 78 6.83 -3.78 -8.99
CA ALA A 78 7.12 -2.40 -8.66
C ALA A 78 8.57 -2.06 -9.02
N ASN A 79 8.77 -0.93 -9.69
CA ASN A 79 10.12 -0.43 -9.95
C ASN A 79 10.79 0.13 -8.68
N GLU A 80 12.10 0.35 -8.75
CA GLU A 80 12.91 0.80 -7.62
C GLU A 80 12.40 2.11 -6.99
N GLN A 81 11.90 3.06 -7.80
CA GLN A 81 11.39 4.32 -7.28
C GLN A 81 10.12 4.12 -6.43
N ILE A 82 9.22 3.24 -6.88
CA ILE A 82 8.01 2.88 -6.15
C ILE A 82 8.39 2.17 -4.84
N ILE A 83 9.28 1.18 -4.91
CA ILE A 83 9.77 0.46 -3.73
C ILE A 83 10.41 1.42 -2.71
N LYS A 84 11.24 2.37 -3.17
CA LYS A 84 11.88 3.36 -2.31
C LYS A 84 10.85 4.24 -1.59
N LYS A 85 9.82 4.71 -2.30
CA LYS A 85 8.73 5.50 -1.71
C LYS A 85 7.95 4.70 -0.66
N ILE A 86 7.65 3.43 -0.93
CA ILE A 86 6.94 2.56 0.02
C ILE A 86 7.77 2.36 1.30
N LYS A 87 9.08 2.12 1.17
CA LYS A 87 10.00 2.00 2.32
C LYS A 87 10.03 3.28 3.16
N MET A 88 10.17 4.44 2.52
CA MET A 88 10.18 5.74 3.20
C MET A 88 8.86 5.98 3.96
N ILE A 89 7.70 5.73 3.33
CA ILE A 89 6.40 5.86 3.99
C ILE A 89 6.30 4.90 5.18
N LYS A 90 6.84 3.69 5.05
CA LYS A 90 6.83 2.71 6.13
C LYS A 90 7.63 3.19 7.34
N GLU A 91 8.84 3.66 7.11
CA GLU A 91 9.73 4.21 8.15
C GLU A 91 9.07 5.42 8.84
N ASP A 92 8.56 6.39 8.06
CA ASP A 92 7.86 7.58 8.58
C ASP A 92 6.65 7.22 9.45
N SER A 93 5.93 6.15 9.10
CA SER A 93 4.72 5.73 9.82
C SER A 93 5.03 4.96 11.10
N LEU A 94 6.16 4.24 11.14
CA LEU A 94 6.62 3.54 12.34
C LEU A 94 7.04 4.55 13.41
N VAL A 95 7.82 5.57 13.03
CA VAL A 95 8.21 6.66 13.95
C VAL A 95 6.98 7.36 14.54
N LYS A 96 6.02 7.75 13.68
CA LYS A 96 4.77 8.37 14.14
C LYS A 96 3.98 7.49 15.09
N ARG A 97 4.00 6.17 14.88
CA ARG A 97 3.30 5.23 15.76
C ARG A 97 3.98 5.15 17.13
N GLU A 98 5.31 5.11 17.19
CA GLU A 98 6.06 5.11 18.45
C GLU A 98 5.77 6.37 19.27
N ASP A 99 5.63 7.53 18.61
CA ASP A 99 5.23 8.80 19.26
C ASP A 99 3.85 8.75 19.93
N PHE A 100 2.95 7.84 19.54
CA PHE A 100 1.64 7.66 20.21
C PHE A 100 1.71 6.83 21.49
N PHE A 101 2.81 6.11 21.73
CA PHE A 101 2.98 5.23 22.89
C PHE A 101 3.85 5.83 24.01
N ILE A 102 4.22 7.11 23.90
CA ILE A 102 4.99 7.86 24.92
C ILE A 102 4.09 8.78 25.74
#